data_AF-A0A3D5VD72-F1
#
_entry.id   AF-A0A3D5VD72-F1
#
_cell.length_a   1.000
_cell.length_b   1.000
_cell.length_c   1.000
_cell.angle_alpha   90.00
_cell.angle_beta   90.00
_cell.angle_gamma   90.00
#
_symmetry.space_group_name_H-M   'P 1'
#
loop_
_entity.id
_entity.type
_entity.pdbx_description
1 polymer ?
#
loop_
_entity_poly.entity_id
_entity_poly.type
_entity_poly.pdbx_seq_one_letter_code
_entity_poly.pdbx_strand_id
1 'polypeptide(L)'
;MKKLLLLGDEAFAQGALDSGISGAFGYPGTPSTEIVEYVQSNQEAIERDVKRAWSANEKTSMEEALGMSFAGKRAIVTMKHVGLKVAADPFMNSP
;
A
#
# COMPACT_ATOMS: atom_id res chain seq x y z
N MET A 1 24.30 -2.20 2.25
CA MET A 1 22.97 -1.87 2.79
C MET A 1 23.12 -0.93 3.98
N LYS A 2 22.36 0.16 4.02
CA LYS A 2 22.32 1.08 5.18
C LYS A 2 21.50 0.42 6.29
N LYS A 3 21.96 0.51 7.54
CA LYS A 3 21.16 0.07 8.69
C LYS A 3 20.10 1.13 8.97
N LEU A 4 18.83 0.73 8.98
CA LEU A 4 17.69 1.59 9.30
C LEU A 4 17.09 1.12 10.62
N LEU A 5 16.75 2.06 11.49
CA LEU A 5 15.94 1.79 12.67
C LEU A 5 14.50 2.12 12.29
N LEU A 6 13.68 1.08 12.08
CA LEU A 6 12.31 1.18 11.59
C LEU A 6 11.36 0.46 12.55
N LEU A 7 10.13 0.93 12.62
CA LEU A 7 9.00 0.16 13.11
C LEU A 7 8.68 -1.00 12.14
N GLY A 8 7.82 -1.95 12.56
CA GLY A 8 7.52 -3.14 11.75
C GLY A 8 6.75 -2.84 10.47
N ASP A 9 5.81 -1.91 10.54
CA ASP A 9 5.07 -1.32 9.41
C ASP A 9 5.99 -0.58 8.43
N GLU A 10 6.90 0.25 8.93
CA GLU A 10 7.91 0.95 8.14
C GLU A 10 8.88 -0.02 7.47
N ALA A 11 9.28 -1.09 8.17
CA ALA A 11 10.11 -2.15 7.60
C ALA A 11 9.39 -2.90 6.48
N PHE A 12 8.10 -3.19 6.64
CA PHE A 12 7.26 -3.75 5.57
C PHE A 12 7.15 -2.79 4.38
N ALA A 13 6.92 -1.50 4.63
CA ALA A 13 6.84 -0.46 3.60
C ALA A 13 8.15 -0.34 2.81
N GLN A 14 9.30 -0.31 3.49
CA GLN A 14 10.61 -0.29 2.84
C GLN A 14 10.84 -1.56 2.02
N GLY A 15 10.50 -2.74 2.56
CA GLY A 15 10.60 -3.99 1.79
C GLY A 15 9.72 -3.98 0.54
N ALA A 16 8.54 -3.36 0.60
CA ALA A 16 7.68 -3.18 -0.57
C ALA A 16 8.32 -2.25 -1.61
N LEU A 17 8.93 -1.13 -1.18
CA LEU A 17 9.69 -0.24 -2.06
C LEU A 17 10.87 -0.95 -2.73
N ASP A 18 11.70 -1.65 -1.96
CA ASP A 18 12.84 -2.45 -2.43
C ASP A 18 12.40 -3.48 -3.48
N SER A 19 11.16 -3.97 -3.36
CA SER A 19 10.58 -4.94 -4.29
C SER A 19 10.14 -4.34 -5.64
N GLY A 20 10.16 -3.02 -5.80
CA GLY A 20 9.80 -2.39 -7.05
C GLY A 20 8.31 -2.06 -7.19
N ILE A 21 7.57 -1.83 -6.09
CA ILE A 21 6.15 -1.43 -6.19
C ILE A 21 5.99 -0.15 -7.00
N SER A 22 4.91 -0.07 -7.76
CA SER A 22 4.46 1.12 -8.48
C SER A 22 3.33 1.85 -7.74
N GLY A 23 2.74 1.23 -6.72
CA GLY A 23 1.73 1.87 -5.89
C GLY A 23 1.51 1.22 -4.52
N ALA A 24 1.11 2.05 -3.57
CA ALA A 24 0.68 1.69 -2.23
C ALA A 24 -0.66 2.36 -1.97
N PHE A 25 -1.69 1.56 -1.73
CA PHE A 25 -3.07 2.02 -1.58
C PHE A 25 -3.61 1.67 -0.21
N GLY A 26 -4.39 2.58 0.36
CA GLY A 26 -4.96 2.39 1.68
C GLY A 26 -5.90 3.52 2.06
N TYR A 27 -6.62 3.31 3.14
CA TYR A 27 -7.43 4.32 3.81
C TYR A 27 -6.94 4.45 5.26
N PRO A 28 -6.90 5.66 5.86
CA PRO A 28 -6.40 5.83 7.22
C PRO A 28 -7.09 4.92 8.22
N GLY A 29 -6.31 4.11 8.93
CA GLY A 29 -6.81 3.12 9.87
C GLY A 29 -5.67 2.45 10.63
N THR A 30 -5.45 2.88 11.88
CA THR A 30 -4.42 2.28 12.73
C THR A 30 -4.71 0.79 13.00
N PRO A 31 -3.67 -0.07 13.02
CA PRO A 31 -2.23 0.22 12.95
C PRO A 31 -1.60 0.09 11.54
N SER A 32 -2.36 0.31 10.47
CA SER A 32 -1.86 0.16 9.08
C SER A 32 -1.56 1.49 8.37
N THR A 33 -1.86 2.63 9.00
CA THR A 33 -1.72 3.96 8.40
C THR A 33 -0.27 4.27 8.07
N GLU A 34 0.61 3.91 9.00
CA GLU A 34 2.04 4.18 9.01
C GLU A 34 2.74 3.56 7.79
N ILE A 35 2.22 2.46 7.23
CA ILE A 35 2.77 1.84 6.02
C ILE A 35 2.65 2.80 4.82
N VAL A 36 1.48 3.40 4.62
CA VAL A 36 1.24 4.32 3.49
C VAL A 36 1.91 5.66 3.74
N GLU A 37 1.90 6.17 4.98
CA GLU A 37 2.61 7.41 5.35
C GLU A 37 4.12 7.30 5.13
N TYR A 38 4.70 6.14 5.46
CA TYR A 38 6.09 5.85 5.16
C TYR A 38 6.34 5.91 3.65
N VAL A 39 5.55 5.22 2.84
CA VAL A 39 5.68 5.27 1.37
C VAL A 39 5.48 6.69 0.83
N GLN A 40 4.51 7.44 1.35
CA GLN A 40 4.20 8.82 0.96
C GLN A 40 5.40 9.76 1.09
N SER A 41 6.10 9.67 2.23
CA SER A 41 7.22 10.53 2.60
C SER A 41 8.59 10.00 2.15
N ASN A 42 8.68 8.75 1.71
CA ASN A 42 9.94 8.15 1.29
C ASN A 42 10.46 8.76 -0.02
N GLN A 43 11.73 9.17 -0.01
CA GLN A 43 12.41 9.80 -1.15
C GLN A 43 12.44 8.91 -2.39
N GLU A 44 12.68 7.60 -2.23
CA GLU A 44 12.69 6.64 -3.34
C GLU A 44 11.31 6.55 -4.01
N ALA A 45 10.24 6.56 -3.20
CA ALA A 45 8.88 6.53 -3.70
C ALA A 45 8.52 7.80 -4.49
N ILE A 46 9.03 8.96 -4.05
CA ILE A 46 8.89 10.24 -4.74
C ILE A 46 9.62 10.19 -6.10
N GLU A 47 10.89 9.78 -6.10
CA GLU A 47 11.73 9.74 -7.31
C GLU A 47 11.20 8.76 -8.36
N ARG A 48 10.59 7.65 -7.94
CA ARG A 48 10.03 6.62 -8.80
C ARG A 48 8.57 6.86 -9.19
N ASP A 49 7.97 7.99 -8.78
CA ASP A 49 6.54 8.32 -8.97
C ASP A 49 5.60 7.18 -8.53
N VAL A 50 5.89 6.55 -7.38
CA VAL A 50 5.03 5.53 -6.79
C VAL A 50 3.69 6.17 -6.42
N LYS A 51 2.58 5.59 -6.88
CA LYS A 51 1.23 6.06 -6.54
C LYS A 51 0.93 5.76 -5.07
N ARG A 52 0.64 6.80 -4.29
CA ARG A 52 0.62 6.71 -2.82
C ARG A 52 -0.36 7.68 -2.15
N ALA A 53 -1.31 8.20 -2.91
CA ALA A 53 -2.37 9.04 -2.33
C ALA A 53 -3.35 8.17 -1.53
N TRP A 54 -3.98 8.76 -0.52
CA TRP A 54 -5.05 8.09 0.20
C TRP A 54 -6.23 7.78 -0.73
N SER A 55 -6.76 6.56 -0.62
CA SER A 55 -8.00 6.16 -1.28
C SER A 55 -9.21 6.70 -0.54
N ALA A 56 -10.40 6.60 -1.13
CA ALA A 56 -11.65 7.02 -0.50
C ALA A 56 -12.09 6.12 0.68
N ASN A 57 -11.81 4.82 0.61
CA ASN A 57 -12.08 3.79 1.62
C ASN A 57 -11.31 2.49 1.26
N GLU A 58 -11.38 1.47 2.10
CA GLU A 58 -10.66 0.21 1.92
C GLU A 58 -11.11 -0.59 0.68
N LYS A 59 -12.39 -0.51 0.31
CA LYS A 59 -12.90 -1.13 -0.93
C LYS A 59 -12.21 -0.49 -2.15
N THR A 60 -12.22 0.84 -2.21
CA THR A 60 -11.56 1.59 -3.28
C THR A 60 -10.04 1.35 -3.29
N SER A 61 -9.39 1.27 -2.12
CA SER A 61 -7.96 0.92 -2.05
C SER A 61 -7.65 -0.43 -2.70
N MET A 62 -8.52 -1.43 -2.49
CA MET A 62 -8.36 -2.75 -3.11
C MET A 62 -8.56 -2.67 -4.64
N GLU A 63 -9.58 -1.95 -5.10
CA GLU A 63 -9.87 -1.78 -6.53
C GLU A 63 -8.76 -1.02 -7.27
N GLU A 64 -8.20 0.02 -6.67
CA GLU A 64 -7.05 0.76 -7.21
C GLU A 64 -5.80 -0.14 -7.33
N ALA A 65 -5.52 -0.92 -6.29
CA ALA A 65 -4.41 -1.87 -6.29
C ALA A 65 -4.60 -2.98 -7.34
N LEU A 66 -5.82 -3.51 -7.49
CA LEU A 66 -6.17 -4.47 -8.53
C LEU A 66 -6.00 -3.87 -9.93
N GLY A 67 -6.48 -2.65 -10.16
CA GLY A 67 -6.33 -1.96 -11.44
C GLY A 67 -4.85 -1.79 -11.82
N MET A 68 -4.01 -1.43 -10.85
CA MET A 68 -2.56 -1.36 -11.05
C MET A 68 -1.95 -2.75 -11.33
N SER A 69 -2.40 -3.79 -10.61
CA SER A 69 -1.96 -5.17 -10.83
C SER A 69 -2.30 -5.68 -12.23
N PHE A 70 -3.51 -5.41 -12.71
CA PHE A 70 -3.94 -5.75 -14.07
C PHE A 70 -3.15 -5.03 -15.16
N ALA A 71 -2.59 -3.85 -14.86
CA ALA A 71 -1.65 -3.16 -15.73
C ALA A 71 -0.22 -3.75 -15.71
N GLY A 72 -0.02 -4.92 -15.07
CA GLY A 72 1.26 -5.60 -14.97
C GLY A 72 2.24 -4.94 -13.99
N LYS A 73 1.73 -4.12 -13.06
CA LYS A 73 2.54 -3.41 -12.07
C LYS A 73 2.38 -4.02 -10.68
N ARG A 74 3.42 -3.91 -9.85
CA ARG A 74 3.36 -4.34 -8.46
C ARG A 74 2.67 -3.28 -7.62
N ALA A 75 1.68 -3.68 -6.83
CA ALA A 75 1.00 -2.80 -5.88
C ALA A 75 0.90 -3.48 -4.51
N ILE A 76 0.76 -2.66 -3.48
CA ILE A 76 0.30 -3.13 -2.17
C ILE A 76 -1.00 -2.43 -1.81
N VAL A 77 -1.82 -3.14 -1.02
CA VAL A 77 -2.99 -2.58 -0.35
C VAL A 77 -2.83 -2.82 1.15
N THR A 78 -3.16 -1.83 1.96
CA THR A 78 -2.97 -1.89 3.42
C THR A 78 -4.27 -1.56 4.14
N MET A 79 -4.64 -2.40 5.10
CA MET A 79 -5.77 -2.19 6.00
C MET A 79 -5.66 -3.17 7.18
N LYS A 80 -6.28 -2.84 8.31
CA LYS A 80 -6.49 -3.81 9.40
C LYS A 80 -7.63 -4.78 9.07
N HIS A 81 -7.75 -5.84 9.88
CA HIS A 81 -8.75 -6.88 9.71
C HIS A 81 -10.21 -6.40 9.52
N VAL A 82 -10.66 -5.34 10.20
CA VAL A 82 -12.02 -4.80 9.97
C VAL A 82 -12.16 -4.07 8.63
N GLY A 83 -11.09 -3.43 8.15
CA GLY A 83 -11.06 -2.81 6.82
C GLY A 83 -11.19 -3.84 5.71
N LEU A 84 -10.63 -5.04 5.91
CA LEU A 84 -10.81 -6.15 4.98
C LEU A 84 -12.28 -6.58 4.84
N LYS A 85 -13.12 -6.36 5.86
CA LYS A 85 -14.57 -6.60 5.73
C LYS A 85 -15.22 -5.60 4.78
N VAL A 86 -14.77 -4.34 4.79
CA VAL A 86 -15.22 -3.30 3.85
C VAL A 86 -14.78 -3.66 2.42
N ALA A 87 -13.56 -4.16 2.27
CA ALA A 87 -12.98 -4.57 0.99
C ALA A 87 -13.34 -6.01 0.56
N ALA A 88 -14.27 -6.70 1.24
CA ALA A 88 -14.52 -8.12 1.02
C ALA A 88 -14.98 -8.44 -0.41
N ASP A 89 -15.79 -7.57 -1.00
CA ASP A 89 -16.32 -7.73 -2.37
C ASP A 89 -15.20 -7.80 -3.43
N PRO A 90 -14.31 -6.78 -3.60
CA PRO A 90 -13.20 -6.89 -4.53
C PRO A 90 -12.15 -7.93 -4.09
N PHE A 91 -12.00 -8.19 -2.79
CA PHE A 91 -11.03 -9.19 -2.29
C PHE A 91 -11.41 -10.61 -2.70
N MET A 92 -12.67 -11.01 -2.51
CA MET A 92 -13.13 -12.37 -2.79
C MET A 92 -13.38 -12.65 -4.27
N ASN A 93 -13.70 -11.62 -5.05
CA ASN A 93 -14.11 -11.76 -6.45
C ASN A 93 -13.00 -11.39 -7.45
N SER A 94 -11.82 -10.97 -6.97
CA SER A 94 -10.68 -10.73 -7.85
C SER A 94 -10.11 -12.05 -8.40
N PRO A 95 -9.69 -12.08 -9.68
CA PRO A 95 -9.18 -13.28 -10.36
C PRO A 95 -7.78 -13.71 -9.91
#